data_AF-A0A6V7HAB7-F1
#
_entry.id   AF-A0A6V7HAB7-F1
#
_cell.length_a   1.000
_cell.length_b   1.000
_cell.length_c   1.000
_cell.angle_alpha   90.00
_cell.angle_beta   90.00
_cell.angle_gamma   90.00
#
_symmetry.space_group_name_H-M   'P 1'
#
loop_
_entity.id
_entity.type
_entity.pdbx_description
1 polymer ?
#
loop_
_entity_poly.entity_id
_entity_poly.type
_entity_poly.pdbx_seq_one_letter_code
_entity_poly.pdbx_strand_id
1 'polypeptide(L)'
;RTTRGSRQKGVDSVTKKFLRNFDPEHSEREKRKLHRRLYQGYKRHALYDENGTYIQTGDDLCDCLNLSCAGCHYPCMKCSSPKCGHEC
;
A
#
# COMPACT_ATOMS: atom_id res chain seq x y z
N ARG A 1 -0.16 -24.13 50.40
CA ARG A 1 0.99 -23.20 50.56
C ARG A 1 1.32 -22.64 49.16
N THR A 2 0.95 -21.39 48.92
CA THR A 2 0.86 -20.73 47.61
C THR A 2 2.22 -20.14 47.18
N THR A 3 2.82 -20.66 46.10
CA THR A 3 4.11 -20.14 45.55
C THR A 3 3.99 -19.60 44.12
N ARG A 4 2.77 -19.27 43.65
CA ARG A 4 2.54 -18.67 42.32
C ARG A 4 2.99 -17.21 42.21
N GLY A 5 3.12 -16.47 43.32
CA GLY A 5 3.35 -15.03 43.32
C GLY A 5 4.79 -14.57 43.07
N SER A 6 5.82 -15.41 43.26
CA SER A 6 7.22 -14.96 43.07
C SER A 6 7.67 -15.00 41.60
N ARG A 7 7.17 -15.96 40.81
CA ARG A 7 7.44 -16.05 39.35
C ARG A 7 6.88 -14.86 38.59
N GLN A 8 5.69 -14.37 38.95
CA GLN A 8 5.08 -13.18 38.33
C GLN A 8 5.94 -11.90 38.57
N LYS A 9 6.42 -11.67 39.80
CA LYS A 9 7.22 -10.48 40.12
C LYS A 9 8.57 -10.42 39.38
N GLY A 10 9.18 -11.58 39.10
CA GLY A 10 10.43 -11.66 38.34
C GLY A 10 10.26 -11.25 36.88
N VAL A 11 9.19 -11.71 36.22
CA VAL A 11 8.89 -11.33 34.84
C VAL A 11 8.48 -9.86 34.72
N ASP A 12 7.77 -9.32 35.73
CA ASP A 12 7.37 -7.90 35.76
C ASP A 12 8.57 -6.96 35.96
N SER A 13 9.55 -7.36 36.78
CA SER A 13 10.79 -6.59 37.02
C SER A 13 11.66 -6.49 35.76
N VAL A 14 11.82 -7.62 35.07
CA VAL A 14 12.60 -7.72 33.84
C VAL A 14 11.91 -6.96 32.71
N THR A 15 10.60 -7.16 32.53
CA THR A 15 9.78 -6.47 31.52
C THR A 15 9.74 -4.96 31.74
N LYS A 16 9.61 -4.50 33.00
CA LYS A 16 9.67 -3.07 33.33
C LYS A 16 11.03 -2.45 33.01
N LYS A 17 12.15 -3.17 33.15
CA LYS A 17 13.48 -2.65 32.78
C LYS A 17 13.62 -2.48 31.27
N PHE A 18 13.11 -3.43 30.49
CA PHE A 18 13.21 -3.39 29.03
C PHE A 18 12.27 -2.37 28.38
N LEU A 19 11.11 -2.10 28.98
CA LEU A 19 10.10 -1.18 28.42
C LEU A 19 10.17 0.26 28.99
N ARG A 20 11.15 0.60 29.86
CA ARG A 20 11.22 1.94 30.49
C ARG A 20 11.21 3.09 29.50
N ASN A 21 11.86 2.89 28.36
CA ASN A 21 12.02 3.90 27.31
C ASN A 21 11.33 3.47 26.01
N PHE A 22 10.49 2.43 26.06
CA PHE A 22 9.74 1.99 24.89
C PHE A 22 8.51 2.87 24.75
N ASP A 23 8.57 3.79 23.79
CA ASP A 23 7.43 4.59 23.38
C ASP A 23 6.76 3.91 22.16
N PRO A 24 5.54 3.35 22.32
CA PRO A 24 4.84 2.71 21.22
C PRO A 24 4.61 3.64 20.03
N GLU A 25 4.38 4.93 20.28
CA GLU A 25 4.02 5.94 19.28
C GLU A 25 5.24 6.37 18.44
N HIS A 26 6.44 6.35 19.04
CA HIS A 26 7.70 6.73 18.41
C HIS A 26 8.60 5.55 18.04
N SER A 27 8.08 4.32 18.14
CA SER A 27 8.88 3.13 17.84
C SER A 27 9.37 3.14 16.38
N GLU A 28 10.56 2.58 16.15
CA GLU A 28 11.10 2.41 14.78
C GLU A 28 10.14 1.64 13.86
N ARG A 29 9.29 0.78 14.45
CA ARG A 29 8.21 0.10 13.74
C ARG A 29 7.13 1.08 13.28
N GLU A 30 6.65 1.95 14.16
CA GLU A 30 5.64 2.96 13.80
C GLU A 30 6.21 3.99 12.83
N LYS A 31 7.47 4.41 12.98
CA LYS A 31 8.16 5.24 11.97
C LYS A 31 8.18 4.58 10.59
N ARG A 32 8.50 3.27 10.51
CA ARG A 32 8.45 2.52 9.25
C ARG A 32 7.05 2.42 8.68
N LYS A 33 6.01 2.22 9.51
CA LYS A 33 4.61 2.21 9.05
C LYS A 33 4.18 3.59 8.53
N LEU A 34 4.57 4.67 9.22
CA LEU A 34 4.30 6.03 8.79
C LEU A 34 5.00 6.34 7.46
N HIS A 35 6.29 6.06 7.35
CA HIS A 35 7.05 6.21 6.10
C HIS A 35 6.43 5.38 4.97
N ARG A 36 5.94 4.17 5.25
CA ARG A 36 5.19 3.37 4.28
C ARG A 36 3.94 4.09 3.78
N ARG A 37 3.12 4.63 4.69
CA ARG A 37 1.90 5.36 4.32
C ARG A 37 2.21 6.65 3.52
N LEU A 38 3.20 7.42 3.96
CA LEU A 38 3.58 8.68 3.31
C LEU A 38 4.19 8.48 1.92
N TYR A 39 5.01 7.45 1.74
CA TYR A 39 5.83 7.29 0.52
C TYR A 39 5.41 6.12 -0.40
N GLN A 40 4.48 5.24 0.01
CA GLN A 40 3.91 4.19 -0.86
C GLN A 40 2.48 4.50 -1.34
N GLY A 41 1.84 5.56 -0.84
CA GLY A 41 0.39 5.71 -0.91
C GLY A 41 -0.24 6.14 -2.24
N TYR A 42 0.47 6.65 -3.26
CA TYR A 42 -0.25 7.28 -4.38
C TYR A 42 0.28 7.09 -5.81
N LYS A 43 1.57 6.80 -6.04
CA LYS A 43 2.12 6.93 -7.42
C LYS A 43 3.07 5.83 -7.90
N ARG A 44 3.35 4.80 -7.10
CA ARG A 44 4.41 3.83 -7.46
C ARG A 44 3.99 2.81 -8.53
N HIS A 45 2.69 2.68 -8.81
CA HIS A 45 2.15 1.65 -9.71
C HIS A 45 1.07 2.17 -10.68
N ALA A 46 0.92 3.49 -10.81
CA ALA A 46 0.05 4.03 -11.84
C ALA A 46 0.74 3.80 -13.19
N LEU A 47 0.16 2.91 -14.01
CA LEU A 47 0.62 2.66 -15.38
C LEU A 47 0.15 3.77 -16.33
N TYR A 48 -1.00 4.36 -16.00
CA TYR A 48 -1.69 5.39 -16.79
C TYR A 48 -1.80 6.70 -16.01
N ASP A 49 -1.78 7.81 -16.75
CA ASP A 49 -2.12 9.13 -16.21
C ASP A 49 -3.63 9.28 -15.99
N GLU A 50 -4.06 10.45 -15.51
CA GLU A 50 -5.47 10.75 -15.27
C GLU A 50 -6.34 10.77 -16.55
N ASN A 51 -5.70 10.82 -17.73
CA ASN A 51 -6.36 10.78 -19.03
C ASN A 51 -6.39 9.37 -19.63
N GLY A 52 -5.81 8.37 -18.95
CA GLY A 52 -5.70 7.00 -19.44
C GLY A 52 -4.55 6.77 -20.44
N THR A 53 -3.55 7.66 -20.46
CA THR A 53 -2.35 7.59 -21.31
C THR A 53 -1.23 6.87 -20.58
N TYR A 54 -0.51 5.98 -21.26
CA TYR A 54 0.57 5.21 -20.66
C TYR A 54 1.75 6.11 -20.27
N ILE A 55 2.10 6.17 -18.98
CA ILE A 55 3.04 7.17 -18.45
C ILE A 55 4.46 7.02 -19.02
N GLN A 56 4.91 5.78 -19.28
CA GLN A 56 6.31 5.56 -19.66
C GLN A 56 6.61 6.02 -21.09
N THR A 57 5.67 5.88 -22.01
CA THR A 57 5.87 6.24 -23.42
C THR A 57 5.04 7.44 -23.86
N GLY A 58 3.99 7.79 -23.12
CA GLY A 58 3.01 8.80 -23.50
C GLY A 58 2.01 8.33 -24.55
N ASP A 59 1.94 7.03 -24.81
CA ASP A 59 1.03 6.46 -25.81
C ASP A 59 -0.35 6.18 -25.25
N ASP A 60 -1.37 6.36 -26.10
CA ASP A 60 -2.76 6.08 -25.77
C ASP A 60 -3.08 4.58 -25.92
N LEU A 61 -2.66 3.77 -24.94
CA LEU A 61 -2.74 2.31 -25.01
C LEU A 61 -3.88 1.75 -24.16
N CYS A 62 -4.45 0.64 -24.62
CA CYS A 62 -5.21 -0.28 -23.77
C CYS A 62 -4.34 -0.93 -22.69
N ASP A 63 -4.98 -1.61 -21.73
CA ASP A 63 -4.35 -2.50 -20.74
C ASP A 63 -3.52 -3.63 -21.38
N CYS A 64 -3.77 -3.97 -22.65
CA CYS A 64 -2.99 -4.95 -23.39
C CYS A 64 -1.63 -4.43 -23.91
N LEU A 65 -1.31 -3.15 -23.71
CA LEU A 65 -0.05 -2.51 -24.10
C LEU A 65 0.36 -2.72 -25.57
N ASN A 66 -0.62 -2.85 -26.47
CA ASN A 66 -0.39 -3.02 -27.90
C ASN A 66 -0.87 -1.79 -28.68
N LEU A 67 0.05 -1.16 -29.41
CA LEU A 67 -0.22 0.00 -30.28
C LEU A 67 -1.20 -0.31 -31.42
N SER A 68 -1.28 -1.57 -31.86
CA SER A 68 -2.20 -2.03 -32.91
C SER A 68 -3.53 -2.54 -32.36
N CYS A 69 -3.82 -2.30 -31.07
CA CYS A 69 -5.07 -2.72 -30.48
C CYS A 69 -6.24 -1.92 -31.08
N ALA A 70 -7.20 -2.63 -31.68
CA ALA A 70 -8.42 -2.03 -32.20
C ALA A 70 -9.40 -1.57 -31.10
N GLY A 71 -9.14 -1.93 -29.84
CA GLY A 71 -10.07 -1.72 -28.74
C GLY A 71 -11.19 -2.77 -28.69
N CYS A 72 -12.15 -2.54 -27.79
CA CYS A 72 -13.35 -3.33 -27.63
C CYS A 72 -14.44 -2.91 -28.64
N HIS A 73 -15.18 -3.90 -29.16
CA HIS A 73 -16.30 -3.65 -30.08
C HIS A 73 -17.47 -2.93 -29.40
N TYR A 74 -17.64 -3.14 -28.09
CA TYR A 74 -18.60 -2.41 -27.27
C TYR A 74 -17.86 -1.38 -26.40
N PRO A 75 -18.09 -0.07 -26.59
CA PRO A 75 -17.43 0.97 -25.81
C PRO A 75 -17.86 0.97 -24.35
N CYS A 76 -17.03 1.53 -23.46
CA CYS A 76 -17.36 1.68 -22.02
C CYS A 76 -18.67 2.46 -21.87
N MET A 77 -19.64 1.93 -21.13
CA MET A 77 -20.93 2.61 -20.91
C MET A 77 -20.84 3.88 -20.05
N LYS A 78 -19.71 4.09 -19.35
CA LYS A 78 -19.49 5.27 -18.49
C LYS A 78 -18.82 6.42 -19.24
N CYS A 79 -17.77 6.13 -20.01
CA CYS A 79 -16.94 7.14 -20.69
C CYS A 79 -16.93 7.03 -22.22
N SER A 80 -17.64 6.06 -22.80
CA SER A 80 -17.71 5.78 -24.24
C SER A 80 -16.38 5.45 -24.91
N SER A 81 -15.32 5.21 -24.15
CA SER A 81 -14.02 4.81 -24.68
C SER A 81 -14.08 3.41 -25.30
N PRO A 82 -13.47 3.19 -26.47
CA PRO A 82 -13.29 1.86 -27.04
C PRO A 82 -12.13 1.10 -26.39
N LYS A 83 -11.43 1.67 -25.39
CA LYS A 83 -10.31 0.98 -24.76
C LYS A 83 -10.74 -0.27 -24.00
N CYS A 84 -9.95 -1.31 -24.21
CA CYS A 84 -9.83 -2.47 -23.36
C CYS A 84 -9.21 -2.07 -22.01
N GLY A 85 -10.02 -2.03 -20.96
CA GLY A 85 -9.55 -1.84 -19.59
C GLY A 85 -10.53 -2.39 -18.58
N HIS A 86 -10.02 -2.78 -17.39
CA HIS A 86 -10.91 -3.21 -16.30
C HIS A 86 -11.66 -2.02 -15.68
N GLU A 87 -10.98 -0.88 -15.57
CA GLU A 87 -11.54 0.39 -15.14
C GLU A 87 -11.56 1.37 -16.31
N CYS A 88 -12.56 2.26 -16.27
CA CYS A 88 -12.53 3.52 -17.01
C CYS A 88 -11.85 4.54 -16.07
#